data_AF-A0AA40NI13-F1
#
_entry.id   AF-A0AA40NI13-F1
#
_cell.length_a   1.000
_cell.length_b   1.000
_cell.length_c   1.000
_cell.angle_alpha   90.00
_cell.angle_beta   90.00
_cell.angle_gamma   90.00
#
_symmetry.space_group_name_H-M   'P 1'
#
loop_
_entity.id
_entity.type
_entity.pdbx_description
1 polymer ?
#
loop_
_entity_poly.entity_id
_entity_poly.type
_entity_poly.pdbx_seq_one_letter_code
_entity_poly.pdbx_strand_id
1 'polypeptide(L)'
;MDAALTYAIKRITELEDMLLPDVPETVWPEEVKSVFVQIERAGKLPAHHQRRLMHHINRMWLDRLPVPSIVTAAKSLCEAMEKHA
;
A
#
# COMPACT_ATOMS: atom_id res chain seq x y z
N MET A 1 -24.99 1.94 9.12
CA MET A 1 -23.94 2.67 8.39
C MET A 1 -24.64 3.54 7.35
N ASP A 2 -24.30 4.82 7.26
CA ASP A 2 -25.00 5.78 6.41
C ASP A 2 -24.84 5.41 4.92
N ALA A 3 -25.96 5.41 4.17
CA ALA A 3 -25.96 5.09 2.74
C ALA A 3 -25.12 6.09 1.93
N ALA A 4 -25.09 7.36 2.35
CA ALA A 4 -24.27 8.38 1.73
C ALA A 4 -22.77 8.11 1.94
N LEU A 5 -22.39 7.64 3.13
CA LEU A 5 -21.00 7.27 3.45
C LEU A 5 -20.54 6.08 2.61
N THR A 6 -21.39 5.06 2.47
CA THR A 6 -21.07 3.85 1.67
C THR A 6 -20.86 4.20 0.20
N TYR A 7 -21.71 5.07 -0.35
CA TYR A 7 -21.58 5.56 -1.72
C TYR A 7 -20.29 6.39 -1.91
N ALA A 8 -19.98 7.28 -0.97
CA ALA A 8 -18.77 8.08 -1.02
C ALA A 8 -17.50 7.21 -0.99
N ILE A 9 -17.44 6.19 -0.12
CA ILE A 9 -16.33 5.24 -0.06
C ILE A 9 -16.16 4.51 -1.40
N LYS A 10 -17.24 3.94 -1.93
CA LYS A 10 -17.20 3.23 -3.22
C LYS A 10 -16.69 4.11 -4.35
N ARG A 11 -17.14 5.37 -4.40
CA ARG A 11 -16.71 6.32 -5.43
C ARG A 11 -15.24 6.70 -5.30
N ILE A 12 -14.72 6.78 -4.07
CA ILE A 12 -13.30 7.03 -3.83
C ILE A 12 -12.46 5.83 -4.31
N THR A 13 -12.85 4.60 -3.99
CA THR A 13 -12.15 3.39 -4.47
C THR A 13 -12.14 3.31 -6.01
N GLU A 14 -13.28 3.58 -6.65
CA GLU A 14 -13.37 3.63 -8.12
C GLU A 14 -12.45 4.70 -8.72
N LEU A 15 -12.36 5.87 -8.07
CA LEU A 15 -11.47 6.94 -8.52
C LEU A 15 -10.00 6.60 -8.28
N GLU A 16 -9.67 5.93 -7.18
CA GLU A 16 -8.33 5.42 -6.92
C GLU A 16 -7.90 4.43 -8.01
N ASP A 17 -8.74 3.47 -8.37
CA ASP A 17 -8.46 2.52 -9.46
C ASP A 17 -8.32 3.21 -10.82
N MET A 18 -9.06 4.30 -11.08
CA MET A 18 -9.00 5.04 -12.34
C MET A 18 -7.85 6.04 -12.45
N LEU A 19 -7.47 6.68 -11.34
CA LEU A 19 -6.55 7.82 -11.34
C LEU A 19 -5.14 7.46 -10.89
N LEU A 20 -4.98 6.38 -10.15
CA LEU A 20 -3.66 5.94 -9.71
C LEU A 20 -3.00 5.13 -10.82
N PRO A 21 -1.70 5.34 -11.05
CA PRO A 21 -0.98 4.55 -12.04
C PRO A 21 -1.05 3.07 -11.64
N ASP A 22 -1.51 2.24 -12.58
CA ASP A 22 -1.50 0.80 -12.39
C ASP A 22 -0.05 0.35 -12.16
N VAL A 23 0.19 -0.28 -11.02
CA VAL A 23 1.51 -0.80 -10.68
C VAL A 23 1.55 -2.22 -11.23
N PRO A 24 2.29 -2.46 -12.33
CA PRO A 24 2.30 -3.76 -12.97
C PRO A 24 2.79 -4.81 -11.99
N GLU A 25 2.33 -6.05 -12.18
CA GLU A 25 2.85 -7.18 -11.44
C GLU A 25 4.36 -7.28 -11.67
N THR A 26 5.11 -6.92 -10.63
CA THR A 26 6.56 -6.78 -10.68
C THR A 26 7.17 -7.79 -9.73
N VAL A 27 8.20 -8.50 -10.18
CA VAL A 27 9.01 -9.33 -9.29
C VAL A 27 9.84 -8.39 -8.41
N TRP A 28 9.52 -8.35 -7.12
CA TRP A 28 10.18 -7.44 -6.18
C TRP A 28 11.51 -8.02 -5.66
N PRO A 29 12.51 -7.16 -5.40
CA PRO A 29 13.74 -7.55 -4.71
C PRO A 29 13.46 -8.12 -3.32
N GLU A 30 14.37 -8.95 -2.83
CA GLU A 30 14.20 -9.64 -1.55
C GLU A 30 14.25 -8.69 -0.35
N GLU A 31 14.92 -7.55 -0.50
CA GLU A 31 14.90 -6.44 0.44
C GLU A 31 13.49 -5.88 0.63
N VAL A 32 12.77 -5.66 -0.48
CA VAL A 32 11.40 -5.13 -0.48
C VAL A 32 10.45 -6.16 0.12
N LYS A 33 10.60 -7.44 -0.25
CA LYS A 33 9.78 -8.52 0.32
C LYS A 33 10.02 -8.68 1.83
N SER A 34 11.26 -8.59 2.28
CA SER A 34 11.63 -8.68 3.69
C SER A 34 10.99 -7.57 4.54
N VAL A 35 10.96 -6.32 4.03
CA VAL A 35 10.25 -5.23 4.72
C VAL A 35 8.74 -5.45 4.68
N PHE A 36 8.18 -5.90 3.56
CA PHE A 36 6.75 -6.17 3.44
C PHE A 36 6.27 -7.25 4.44
N VAL A 37 7.02 -8.34 4.60
CA VAL A 37 6.70 -9.42 5.55
C VAL A 37 6.72 -8.95 7.01
N GLN A 38 7.53 -7.96 7.35
CA GLN A 38 7.54 -7.35 8.70
C GLN A 38 6.27 -6.56 9.02
N ILE A 39 5.40 -6.32 8.03
CA ILE A 39 4.12 -5.66 8.17
C ILE A 39 3.05 -6.75 8.16
N GLU A 40 2.75 -7.33 9.33
CA GLU A 40 1.84 -8.47 9.49
C GLU A 40 0.47 -8.30 8.80
N ARG A 41 0.00 -7.06 8.69
CA ARG A 41 -1.30 -6.71 8.11
C ARG A 41 -1.26 -6.48 6.60
N ALA A 42 -0.07 -6.29 6.02
CA ALA A 42 0.09 -6.00 4.59
C ALA A 42 -0.45 -7.12 3.69
N GLY A 43 -0.32 -8.37 4.10
CA GLY A 43 -0.85 -9.52 3.36
C GLY A 43 -2.38 -9.62 3.33
N LYS A 44 -3.09 -8.84 4.16
CA LYS A 44 -4.56 -8.79 4.18
C LYS A 44 -5.14 -7.72 3.26
N LEU A 45 -4.29 -6.82 2.74
CA LEU A 45 -4.71 -5.80 1.80
C LEU A 45 -5.13 -6.44 0.46
N PRO A 46 -6.05 -5.83 -0.30
CA PRO A 46 -6.31 -6.20 -1.69
C PRO A 46 -5.02 -6.17 -2.53
N ALA A 47 -4.92 -7.04 -3.54
CA ALA A 47 -3.70 -7.21 -4.34
C ALA A 47 -3.17 -5.88 -4.94
N HIS A 48 -4.06 -4.98 -5.35
CA HIS A 48 -3.69 -3.66 -5.85
C HIS A 48 -2.99 -2.81 -4.77
N HIS A 49 -3.53 -2.76 -3.55
CA HIS A 49 -2.91 -2.06 -2.43
C HIS A 49 -1.60 -2.71 -1.98
N GLN A 50 -1.49 -4.05 -2.03
CA GLN A 50 -0.22 -4.74 -1.77
C GLN A 50 0.87 -4.29 -2.76
N ARG A 51 0.57 -4.28 -4.06
CA ARG A 51 1.52 -3.82 -5.10
C ARG A 51 1.93 -2.37 -4.88
N ARG A 52 0.99 -1.49 -4.54
CA ARG A 52 1.27 -0.08 -4.20
C ARG A 52 2.17 0.03 -2.97
N LEU A 53 1.90 -0.72 -1.91
CA LEU A 53 2.72 -0.73 -0.71
C LEU A 53 4.16 -1.19 -1.02
N MET A 54 4.32 -2.28 -1.78
CA MET A 54 5.64 -2.76 -2.21
C MET A 54 6.38 -1.74 -3.09
N HIS A 55 5.66 -1.03 -3.97
CA HIS A 55 6.23 0.07 -4.76
C HIS A 55 6.75 1.22 -3.87
N HIS A 56 5.98 1.64 -2.86
CA HIS A 56 6.41 2.68 -1.92
C HIS A 56 7.63 2.24 -1.09
N ILE A 57 7.66 0.99 -0.64
CA ILE A 57 8.84 0.41 0.03
C ILE A 57 10.06 0.47 -0.89
N ASN A 58 9.91 0.03 -2.14
CA ASN A 58 10.99 0.08 -3.13
C ASN A 58 11.46 1.52 -3.39
N ARG A 59 10.53 2.47 -3.50
CA ARG A 59 10.87 3.88 -3.69
C ARG A 59 11.69 4.43 -2.52
N MET A 60 11.24 4.19 -1.29
CA MET A 60 11.95 4.58 -0.08
C MET A 60 13.35 3.94 0.02
N TRP A 61 13.49 2.71 -0.47
CA TRP A 61 14.77 2.01 -0.54
C TRP A 61 15.73 2.65 -1.55
N LEU A 62 15.24 2.98 -2.76
CA LEU A 62 16.01 3.67 -3.80
C LEU A 62 16.45 5.08 -3.36
N ASP A 63 15.60 5.77 -2.59
CA ASP A 63 15.89 7.07 -1.97
C ASP A 63 16.88 6.94 -0.78
N ARG A 64 17.38 5.73 -0.50
CA ARG A 64 18.36 5.40 0.55
C ARG A 64 17.92 5.75 1.97
N LEU A 65 16.63 5.64 2.27
CA LEU A 65 16.13 5.83 3.62
C LEU A 65 16.60 4.69 4.56
N PRO A 66 16.83 4.98 5.86
CA PRO A 66 17.14 3.94 6.82
C PRO A 66 16.00 2.92 6.94
N VAL A 67 16.33 1.62 6.93
CA VAL A 67 15.34 0.53 7.01
C VAL A 67 14.31 0.69 8.14
N PRO A 68 14.68 1.10 9.37
CA PRO A 68 13.69 1.32 10.44
C PRO A 68 12.66 2.42 10.10
N SER A 69 13.08 3.46 9.38
CA SER A 69 12.21 4.53 8.91
C SER A 69 11.28 4.04 7.80
N ILE A 70 11.79 3.21 6.89
CA ILE A 70 10.98 2.56 5.84
C ILE A 70 9.89 1.70 6.47
N VAL A 71 10.24 0.84 7.44
CA VAL A 71 9.28 -0.03 8.13
C VAL A 71 8.20 0.80 8.83
N THR A 72 8.59 1.87 9.53
CA THR A 72 7.65 2.74 10.24
C THR A 72 6.69 3.43 9.27
N ALA A 73 7.21 4.03 8.19
CA ALA A 73 6.39 4.71 7.19
C ALA A 73 5.47 3.73 6.44
N ALA A 74 5.97 2.54 6.09
CA ALA A 74 5.20 1.52 5.41
C ALA A 74 4.09 0.95 6.31
N LYS A 75 4.31 0.83 7.63
CA LYS A 75 3.25 0.50 8.59
C LYS A 75 2.16 1.58 8.64
N SER A 76 2.53 2.86 8.76
CA SER A 76 1.56 3.95 8.70
C SER A 76 0.77 3.98 7.40
N LEU A 77 1.42 3.72 6.27
CA LEU A 77 0.77 3.64 4.97
C LEU A 77 -0.18 2.44 4.87
N CYS A 78 0.24 1.27 5.38
CA CYS A 78 -0.61 0.08 5.44
C CYS A 78 -1.87 0.32 6.26
N GLU A 79 -1.77 0.94 7.44
CA GLU A 79 -2.91 1.29 8.29
C GLU A 79 -3.87 2.27 7.60
N ALA A 80 -3.33 3.26 6.88
CA ALA A 80 -4.13 4.19 6.10
C ALA A 80 -4.85 3.49 4.94
N MET A 81 -4.16 2.61 4.21
CA MET A 81 -4.75 1.81 3.15
C MET A 81 -5.86 0.91 3.69
N GLU A 82 -5.65 0.20 4.80
CA GLU A 82 -6.68 -0.65 5.41
C GLU A 82 -7.93 0.11 5.84
N LYS A 83 -7.80 1.37 6.26
CA LYS A 83 -8.94 2.20 6.65
C LYS A 83 -9.81 2.61 5.46
N HIS A 84 -9.27 2.53 4.24
CA HIS A 84 -9.88 3.02 3.01
C HIS A 84 -10.01 1.95 1.91
N ALA A 85 -9.64 0.71 2.20
CA ALA A 85 -9.67 -0.45 1.30
C ALA A 85 -11.00 -1.22 1.36
#